data_AF-A0A9D4WNQ2-F1
#
_entry.id   AF-A0A9D4WNQ2-F1
#
_cell.length_a   1.000
_cell.length_b   1.000
_cell.length_c   1.000
_cell.angle_alpha   90.00
_cell.angle_beta   90.00
_cell.angle_gamma   90.00
#
_symmetry.space_group_name_H-M   'P 1'
#
loop_
_entity.id
_entity.type
_entity.pdbx_description
1 polymer ?
#
loop_
_entity_poly.entity_id
_entity_poly.type
_entity_poly.pdbx_seq_one_letter_code
_entity_poly.pdbx_strand_id
1 'polypeptide(L)'
;MPYTAWKHMPQTCSSAENVSAEVVERVSLLAIVWGAESYAWSNLGVSLQLSEELSQAEEVFKRALSLATTQEAHVILSNLGILYRHQKKYQLAKAMFTKSLELKPGYAPAFNNMGLIFVTEGLLEEAKYCFEKALQSDPMLDAAKSNSIKMRL
;
A
#
# COMPACT_ATOMS: atom_id res chain seq x y z
N MET A 1 14.50 23.73 8.72
CA MET A 1 13.77 23.48 7.45
C MET A 1 14.80 23.37 6.32
N PRO A 2 14.73 22.32 5.49
CA PRO A 2 14.61 22.61 4.05
C PRO A 2 13.76 21.58 3.27
N TYR A 3 12.85 22.07 2.42
CA TYR A 3 11.92 21.28 1.59
C TYR A 3 12.02 21.62 0.09
N THR A 4 13.17 22.08 -0.42
CA THR A 4 13.23 22.71 -1.76
C THR A 4 14.28 22.18 -2.73
N ALA A 5 14.95 21.05 -2.46
CA ALA A 5 16.02 20.57 -3.34
C ALA A 5 15.58 19.89 -4.65
N TRP A 6 14.27 19.66 -4.87
CA TRP A 6 13.79 18.76 -5.93
C TRP A 6 13.55 19.46 -7.29
N LYS A 7 13.69 20.79 -7.37
CA LYS A 7 13.34 21.55 -8.58
C LYS A 7 14.43 21.58 -9.66
N HIS A 8 15.63 21.07 -9.42
CA HIS A 8 16.78 21.25 -10.33
C HIS A 8 17.62 19.99 -10.55
N MET A 9 17.03 18.90 -11.07
CA MET A 9 17.81 17.76 -11.56
C MET A 9 17.71 17.62 -13.09
N PRO A 10 18.83 17.32 -13.79
CA PRO A 10 18.86 17.27 -15.25
C PRO A 10 18.13 16.05 -15.80
N GLN A 11 17.37 16.25 -16.88
CA GLN A 11 16.79 15.16 -17.67
C GLN A 11 17.85 14.52 -18.55
N THR A 12 18.44 13.41 -18.11
CA THR A 12 19.20 12.53 -19.02
C THR A 12 18.98 11.06 -18.67
N CYS A 13 18.32 10.35 -19.60
CA CYS A 13 18.32 8.90 -19.87
C CYS A 13 17.87 7.95 -18.75
N SER A 14 16.77 7.20 -18.89
CA SER A 14 16.52 6.07 -19.83
C SER A 14 17.23 4.75 -19.45
N SER A 15 16.74 4.09 -18.40
CA SER A 15 16.41 2.65 -18.34
C SER A 15 16.02 2.31 -16.91
N ALA A 16 15.20 1.27 -16.73
CA ALA A 16 14.69 0.79 -15.45
C ALA A 16 15.82 0.23 -14.55
N GLU A 17 16.66 1.09 -14.00
CA GLU A 17 17.73 0.71 -13.08
C GLU A 17 17.53 1.40 -11.75
N ASN A 18 17.00 0.62 -10.79
CA ASN A 18 16.97 0.90 -9.36
C ASN A 18 16.31 2.23 -8.97
N VAL A 19 15.46 2.16 -7.94
CA VAL A 19 15.29 3.29 -7.01
C VAL A 19 16.70 3.86 -6.78
N SER A 20 16.98 5.08 -7.26
CA SER A 20 18.38 5.54 -7.43
C SER A 20 19.20 5.27 -6.17
N ALA A 21 20.47 4.88 -6.31
CA ALA A 21 21.33 4.50 -5.17
C ALA A 21 21.32 5.56 -4.05
N GLU A 22 21.15 6.84 -4.42
CA GLU A 22 20.99 7.97 -3.50
C GLU A 22 19.68 7.92 -2.70
N VAL A 23 18.55 7.55 -3.31
CA VAL A 23 17.27 7.36 -2.60
C VAL A 23 17.36 6.19 -1.64
N VAL A 24 18.00 5.08 -2.06
CA VAL A 24 18.27 3.93 -1.18
C VAL A 24 19.12 4.35 0.01
N GLU A 25 20.23 5.06 -0.23
CA GLU A 25 21.13 5.53 0.82
C GLU A 25 20.42 6.48 1.78
N ARG A 26 19.64 7.44 1.28
CA ARG A 26 18.90 8.39 2.13
C ARG A 26 17.82 7.71 2.97
N VAL A 27 17.08 6.75 2.41
CA VAL A 27 16.06 6.00 3.16
C VAL A 27 16.72 5.10 4.20
N SER A 28 17.79 4.38 3.86
CA SER A 28 18.53 3.54 4.80
C SER A 28 19.20 4.34 5.91
N LEU A 29 19.75 5.52 5.62
CA LEU A 29 20.32 6.40 6.65
C LEU A 29 19.26 6.92 7.63
N LEU A 30 18.09 7.33 7.14
CA LEU A 30 16.98 7.77 7.99
C LEU A 30 16.41 6.60 8.83
N ALA A 31 16.39 5.39 8.26
CA ALA A 31 15.92 4.18 8.90
C ALA A 31 16.83 3.68 10.03
N ILE A 32 18.15 3.71 9.84
CA ILE A 32 19.15 3.29 10.84
C ILE A 32 19.02 4.14 12.12
N VAL A 33 18.67 5.42 11.98
CA VAL A 33 18.52 6.34 13.13
C VAL A 33 17.24 6.05 13.92
N TRP A 34 16.18 5.49 13.30
CA TRP A 34 14.85 5.32 13.91
C TRP A 34 14.37 3.87 14.06
N GLY A 35 15.16 2.87 13.69
CA GLY A 35 14.83 1.45 13.91
C GLY A 35 13.58 0.96 13.14
N ALA A 36 13.22 1.63 12.04
CA ALA A 36 11.97 1.42 11.32
C ALA A 36 12.19 1.36 9.79
N GLU A 37 13.15 0.57 9.35
CA GLU A 37 13.56 0.50 7.94
C GLU A 37 12.40 0.09 7.02
N SER A 38 11.66 -0.95 7.40
CA SER A 38 10.48 -1.43 6.67
C SER A 38 9.42 -0.34 6.45
N TYR A 39 9.16 0.51 7.45
CA TYR A 39 8.22 1.63 7.34
C TYR A 39 8.74 2.77 6.46
N ALA A 40 10.03 3.10 6.53
CA ALA A 40 10.62 4.13 5.70
C ALA A 40 10.51 3.76 4.20
N TRP A 41 10.81 2.51 3.86
CA TRP A 41 10.58 1.98 2.52
C TRP A 41 9.10 1.94 2.14
N SER A 42 8.21 1.52 3.05
CA SER A 42 6.76 1.54 2.79
C SER A 42 6.25 2.95 2.45
N ASN A 43 6.70 3.97 3.19
CA ASN A 43 6.31 5.37 2.96
C ASN A 43 6.86 5.89 1.63
N LEU A 44 8.09 5.52 1.26
CA LEU A 44 8.62 5.80 -0.08
C LEU A 44 7.75 5.18 -1.17
N GLY A 45 7.32 3.92 -0.99
CA GLY A 45 6.44 3.23 -1.94
C GLY A 45 5.11 3.96 -2.13
N VAL A 46 4.51 4.45 -1.04
CA VAL A 46 3.29 5.27 -1.09
C VAL A 46 3.55 6.60 -1.82
N SER A 47 4.68 7.26 -1.57
CA SER A 47 5.04 8.51 -2.26
C SER A 47 5.21 8.31 -3.77
N LEU A 48 5.85 7.22 -4.18
CA LEU A 48 6.01 6.86 -5.60
C LEU A 48 4.67 6.53 -6.25
N GLN A 49 3.77 5.84 -5.53
CA GLN A 49 2.42 5.59 -6.00
C GLN A 49 1.65 6.89 -6.25
N LEU A 50 1.76 7.88 -5.35
CA LEU A 50 1.14 9.20 -5.52
C LEU A 50 1.74 9.99 -6.68
N SER A 51 2.99 9.69 -7.06
CA SER A 51 3.68 10.28 -8.21
C SER A 51 3.45 9.51 -9.51
N GLU A 52 2.58 8.49 -9.50
CA GLU A 52 2.26 7.58 -10.61
C GLU A 52 3.46 6.75 -11.13
N GLU A 53 4.54 6.65 -10.36
CA GLU A 53 5.73 5.84 -10.65
C GLU A 53 5.53 4.38 -10.21
N LEU A 54 4.50 3.73 -10.77
CA LEU A 54 3.94 2.48 -10.25
C LEU A 54 4.93 1.28 -10.27
N SER A 55 5.85 1.23 -11.24
CA SER A 55 6.86 0.16 -11.32
C SER A 55 7.88 0.26 -10.19
N GLN A 56 8.39 1.47 -9.91
CA GLN A 56 9.34 1.70 -8.81
C GLN A 56 8.67 1.50 -7.45
N ALA A 57 7.40 1.91 -7.31
CA ALA A 57 6.63 1.67 -6.09
C ALA A 57 6.55 0.17 -5.75
N GLU A 58 6.38 -0.70 -6.76
CA GLU A 58 6.31 -2.15 -6.57
C GLU A 58 7.63 -2.71 -6.03
N GLU A 59 8.76 -2.29 -6.60
CA GLU A 59 10.10 -2.69 -6.15
C GLU A 59 10.37 -2.24 -4.71
N VAL A 60 10.01 -0.99 -4.39
CA VAL A 60 10.15 -0.42 -3.05
C VAL A 60 9.31 -1.18 -2.02
N PHE A 61 8.06 -1.53 -2.32
CA PHE A 61 7.24 -2.32 -1.40
C PHE A 61 7.78 -3.74 -1.22
N LYS A 62 8.32 -4.38 -2.28
CA LYS A 62 8.99 -5.68 -2.16
C LYS A 62 10.23 -5.59 -1.27
N ARG A 63 11.01 -4.50 -1.39
CA ARG A 63 12.15 -4.23 -0.51
C ARG A 63 11.70 -4.02 0.93
N ALA A 64 10.68 -3.20 1.16
CA ALA A 64 10.09 -2.99 2.49
C ALA A 64 9.69 -4.32 3.13
N LEU A 65 9.03 -5.20 2.36
CA LEU A 65 8.59 -6.51 2.84
C LEU A 65 9.76 -7.45 3.18
N SER A 66 10.86 -7.39 2.43
CA SER A 66 12.07 -8.19 2.72
C SER A 66 12.77 -7.80 4.02
N LEU A 67 12.51 -6.58 4.52
CA LEU A 67 13.07 -6.03 5.75
C LEU A 67 12.07 -6.04 6.90
N ALA A 68 10.80 -6.33 6.63
CA ALA A 68 9.72 -6.24 7.60
C ALA A 68 9.75 -7.40 8.59
N THR A 69 9.43 -7.09 9.85
CA THR A 69 9.05 -8.14 10.80
C THR A 69 7.64 -8.66 10.48
N THR A 70 7.30 -9.85 11.00
CA THR A 70 5.95 -10.43 10.86
C THR A 70 4.86 -9.49 11.35
N GLN A 71 5.14 -8.68 12.37
CA GLN A 71 4.20 -7.71 12.93
C GLN A 71 3.93 -6.54 11.98
N GLU A 72 4.88 -6.15 11.14
CA GLU A 72 4.80 -4.98 10.24
C GLU A 72 4.34 -5.35 8.83
N ALA A 73 4.66 -6.58 8.41
CA ALA A 73 4.43 -7.06 7.05
C ALA A 73 2.97 -6.93 6.59
N HIS A 74 1.99 -7.03 7.50
CA HIS A 74 0.57 -6.86 7.14
C HIS A 74 0.27 -5.48 6.52
N VAL A 75 0.84 -4.39 7.06
CA VAL A 75 0.63 -3.03 6.54
C VAL A 75 1.25 -2.90 5.15
N ILE A 76 2.47 -3.42 4.97
CA ILE A 76 3.21 -3.35 3.70
C ILE A 76 2.51 -4.17 2.62
N LEU A 77 2.02 -5.36 2.96
CA LEU A 77 1.21 -6.19 2.06
C LEU A 77 -0.08 -5.48 1.64
N SER A 78 -0.76 -4.81 2.58
CA SER A 78 -1.93 -4.00 2.25
C SER A 78 -1.59 -2.85 1.30
N ASN A 79 -0.49 -2.14 1.51
CA ASN A 79 -0.06 -1.06 0.62
C ASN A 79 0.30 -1.58 -0.78
N LEU A 80 0.98 -2.71 -0.87
CA LEU A 80 1.25 -3.39 -2.15
C LEU A 80 -0.05 -3.85 -2.84
N GLY A 81 -1.03 -4.32 -2.06
CA GLY A 81 -2.37 -4.64 -2.57
C GLY A 81 -3.10 -3.42 -3.14
N ILE A 82 -2.99 -2.26 -2.47
CA ILE A 82 -3.52 -1.00 -2.97
C ILE A 82 -2.85 -0.63 -4.29
N LEU A 83 -1.52 -0.70 -4.38
CA LEU A 83 -0.78 -0.46 -5.63
C LEU A 83 -1.31 -1.33 -6.77
N TYR A 84 -1.49 -2.64 -6.55
CA TYR A 84 -2.04 -3.54 -7.58
C TYR A 84 -3.49 -3.22 -7.93
N ARG A 85 -4.31 -2.76 -6.98
CA ARG A 85 -5.68 -2.29 -7.25
C ARG A 85 -5.67 -1.07 -8.16
N HIS A 86 -4.77 -0.10 -7.92
CA HIS A 86 -4.58 1.05 -8.81
C HIS A 86 -4.15 0.64 -10.22
N GLN A 87 -3.28 -0.36 -10.34
CA GLN A 87 -2.90 -0.97 -11.62
C GLN A 87 -3.99 -1.87 -12.24
N LYS A 88 -5.18 -1.98 -11.62
CA LYS A 88 -6.27 -2.90 -12.02
C LYS A 88 -5.87 -4.38 -12.05
N LYS A 89 -4.77 -4.76 -11.40
CA LYS A 89 -4.32 -6.16 -11.23
C LYS A 89 -5.05 -6.79 -10.04
N TYR A 90 -6.38 -6.93 -10.16
CA TYR A 90 -7.26 -7.28 -9.03
C TYR A 90 -6.94 -8.61 -8.36
N GLN A 91 -6.50 -9.63 -9.12
CA GLN A 91 -6.12 -10.91 -8.54
C GLN A 91 -4.87 -10.82 -7.67
N LEU A 92 -3.86 -10.07 -8.10
CA LEU A 92 -2.66 -9.80 -7.29
C LEU A 92 -3.01 -8.97 -6.06
N ALA A 93 -3.87 -7.95 -6.23
CA ALA A 93 -4.32 -7.12 -5.13
C ALA A 93 -5.03 -7.95 -4.05
N LYS A 94 -6.00 -8.80 -4.45
CA LYS A 94 -6.69 -9.73 -3.54
C LYS A 94 -5.70 -10.66 -2.84
N ALA A 95 -4.74 -11.24 -3.56
CA ALA A 95 -3.71 -12.10 -2.95
C ALA A 95 -2.90 -11.38 -1.87
N MET A 96 -2.54 -10.10 -2.08
CA MET A 96 -1.82 -9.32 -1.07
C MET A 96 -2.70 -8.96 0.14
N PHE A 97 -3.97 -8.61 -0.08
CA PHE A 97 -4.91 -8.37 1.02
C PHE A 97 -5.16 -9.64 1.83
N THR A 98 -5.30 -10.80 1.19
CA THR A 98 -5.42 -12.10 1.87
C THR A 98 -4.21 -12.37 2.74
N LYS A 99 -2.98 -12.23 2.21
CA LYS A 99 -1.75 -12.39 3.02
C LYS A 99 -1.68 -11.39 4.18
N SER A 100 -2.11 -10.14 3.97
CA SER A 100 -2.21 -9.17 5.06
C SER A 100 -3.18 -9.63 6.15
N LEU A 101 -4.31 -10.23 5.78
CA LEU A 101 -5.32 -10.73 6.71
C LEU A 101 -4.88 -12.04 7.39
N GLU A 102 -4.09 -12.88 6.74
CA GLU A 102 -3.45 -14.05 7.37
C GLU A 102 -2.52 -13.62 8.52
N LEU A 103 -1.75 -12.53 8.32
CA LEU A 103 -0.88 -11.98 9.37
C LEU A 103 -1.66 -11.20 10.42
N LYS A 104 -2.72 -10.47 10.01
CA LYS A 104 -3.58 -9.70 10.91
C LYS A 104 -5.06 -9.85 10.51
N PRO A 105 -5.78 -10.84 11.09
CA PRO A 105 -7.15 -11.17 10.69
C PRO A 105 -8.17 -10.04 10.81
N GLY A 106 -7.93 -9.04 11.66
CA GLY A 106 -8.79 -7.87 11.85
C GLY A 106 -8.28 -6.60 11.18
N TYR A 107 -7.45 -6.69 10.13
CA TYR A 107 -6.91 -5.49 9.51
C TYR A 107 -7.95 -4.81 8.60
N ALA A 108 -8.68 -3.86 9.16
CA ALA A 108 -9.79 -3.17 8.50
C ALA A 108 -9.45 -2.55 7.12
N PRO A 109 -8.27 -1.93 6.91
CA PRO A 109 -7.91 -1.39 5.59
C PRO A 109 -7.84 -2.44 4.47
N ALA A 110 -7.39 -3.66 4.78
CA ALA A 110 -7.32 -4.74 3.79
C ALA A 110 -8.73 -5.20 3.38
N PHE A 111 -9.62 -5.41 4.35
CA PHE A 111 -11.03 -5.72 4.06
C PHE A 111 -11.71 -4.63 3.23
N ASN A 112 -11.55 -3.36 3.61
CA ASN A 112 -12.15 -2.25 2.86
C ASN A 112 -11.67 -2.20 1.40
N ASN A 113 -10.36 -2.36 1.16
CA ASN A 113 -9.84 -2.34 -0.21
C ASN A 113 -10.22 -3.59 -1.01
N MET A 114 -10.33 -4.75 -0.37
CA MET A 114 -10.84 -5.96 -1.01
C MET A 114 -12.33 -5.82 -1.39
N GLY A 115 -13.13 -5.19 -0.52
CA GLY A 115 -14.52 -4.85 -0.83
C GLY A 115 -14.65 -3.94 -2.06
N LEU A 116 -13.77 -2.93 -2.19
CA LEU A 116 -13.73 -2.08 -3.39
C LEU A 116 -13.40 -2.84 -4.68
N ILE A 117 -12.59 -3.89 -4.60
CA ILE A 117 -12.34 -4.78 -5.75
C ILE A 117 -13.62 -5.54 -6.10
N PHE A 118 -14.29 -6.13 -5.12
CA PHE A 118 -15.53 -6.85 -5.35
C PHE A 118 -16.64 -5.97 -5.93
N VAL A 119 -16.76 -4.70 -5.51
CA VAL A 119 -17.64 -3.73 -6.16
C VAL A 119 -17.31 -3.58 -7.64
N THR A 120 -16.01 -3.49 -7.98
CA THR A 120 -15.57 -3.35 -9.37
C THR A 120 -15.86 -4.61 -10.20
N GLU A 121 -15.82 -5.78 -9.56
CA GLU A 121 -16.15 -7.07 -10.18
C GLU A 121 -17.67 -7.35 -10.23
N GLY A 122 -18.52 -6.48 -9.66
CA GLY A 122 -19.98 -6.67 -9.58
C GLY A 122 -20.42 -7.67 -8.50
N LEU A 123 -19.50 -8.12 -7.65
CA LEU A 123 -19.71 -9.09 -6.57
C LEU A 123 -20.17 -8.36 -5.30
N LEU A 124 -21.42 -7.91 -5.29
CA LEU A 124 -21.92 -6.98 -4.27
C LEU A 124 -22.08 -7.63 -2.88
N GLU A 125 -22.40 -8.91 -2.81
CA GLU A 125 -22.55 -9.60 -1.51
C GLU A 125 -21.20 -9.80 -0.82
N GLU A 126 -20.16 -10.16 -1.58
CA GLU A 126 -18.78 -10.25 -1.12
C GLU A 126 -18.24 -8.87 -0.70
N ALA A 127 -18.60 -7.82 -1.44
CA ALA A 127 -18.26 -6.45 -1.08
C ALA A 127 -18.90 -6.03 0.26
N LYS A 128 -20.20 -6.30 0.45
CA LYS A 128 -20.91 -6.04 1.72
C LYS A 128 -20.24 -6.75 2.88
N TYR A 129 -19.97 -8.05 2.73
CA TYR A 129 -19.26 -8.84 3.74
C TYR A 129 -17.92 -8.21 4.12
N CYS A 130 -17.14 -7.76 3.14
CA CYS A 130 -15.86 -7.10 3.38
C CYS A 130 -16.02 -5.80 4.16
N PHE A 131 -16.96 -4.92 3.78
CA PHE A 131 -17.17 -3.67 4.50
C PHE A 131 -17.69 -3.89 5.93
N GLU A 132 -18.54 -4.89 6.13
CA GLU A 132 -18.97 -5.29 7.48
C GLU A 132 -17.81 -5.79 8.33
N LYS A 133 -16.92 -6.62 7.78
CA LYS A 133 -15.72 -7.07 8.49
C LYS A 133 -14.74 -5.94 8.81
N ALA A 134 -14.60 -4.98 7.90
CA ALA A 134 -13.82 -3.78 8.14
C ALA A 134 -14.39 -2.98 9.33
N LEU A 135 -15.71 -2.77 9.36
CA LEU A 135 -16.39 -2.03 10.44
C LEU A 135 -16.47 -2.79 11.77
N GLN A 136 -16.52 -4.13 11.74
CA GLN A 136 -16.41 -4.96 12.95
C GLN A 136 -15.03 -4.78 13.60
N SER A 137 -13.99 -4.64 12.78
CA SER A 137 -12.61 -4.51 13.26
C SER A 137 -12.26 -3.07 13.65
N ASP A 138 -12.74 -2.09 12.87
CA ASP A 138 -12.61 -0.66 13.15
C ASP A 138 -13.95 0.05 12.86
N PRO A 139 -14.81 0.21 13.87
CA PRO A 139 -16.09 0.91 13.73
C PRO A 139 -15.95 2.38 13.35
N MET A 140 -14.77 2.98 13.48
CA MET A 140 -14.52 4.39 13.18
C MET A 140 -13.97 4.62 11.77
N LEU A 141 -13.70 3.57 10.98
CA LEU A 141 -13.17 3.69 9.63
C LEU A 141 -14.18 4.33 8.66
N ASP A 142 -14.05 5.64 8.44
CA ASP A 142 -14.99 6.44 7.63
C ASP A 142 -15.12 5.97 6.17
N ALA A 143 -14.03 5.47 5.59
CA ALA A 143 -14.05 4.89 4.24
C ALA A 143 -14.99 3.68 4.17
N ALA A 144 -14.91 2.77 5.14
CA ALA A 144 -15.76 1.58 5.19
C ALA A 144 -17.22 1.93 5.50
N LYS A 145 -17.48 2.94 6.36
CA LYS A 145 -18.84 3.46 6.59
C LYS A 145 -19.47 3.99 5.30
N SER A 146 -18.73 4.84 4.60
CA SER A 146 -19.17 5.45 3.35
C SER A 146 -19.47 4.39 2.29
N ASN A 147 -18.61 3.38 2.18
CA ASN A 147 -18.79 2.26 1.24
C ASN A 147 -19.98 1.38 1.64
N SER A 148 -20.15 1.06 2.92
CA SER A 148 -21.28 0.26 3.43
C SER A 148 -22.63 0.95 3.16
N ILE A 149 -22.71 2.28 3.34
CA ILE A 149 -23.92 3.05 3.02
C ILE A 149 -24.25 2.94 1.52
N LYS A 150 -23.25 3.08 0.64
CA LYS A 150 -23.44 2.96 -0.81
C LYS A 150 -23.94 1.58 -1.24
N MET A 151 -23.64 0.51 -0.51
CA MET A 151 -24.09 -0.85 -0.83
C MET A 151 -25.52 -1.17 -0.37
N ARG A 152 -26.13 -0.28 0.43
CA ARG A 152 -27.51 -0.43 0.93
C ARG A 152 -28.53 0.30 0.07
N LEU A 153 -28.07 1.16 -0.85
CA LEU A 153 -28.88 1.94 -1.79
C LEU A 153 -28.97 1.20 -3.13
#